data_AF-D7AYU6-F1
#
_entry.id   AF-D7AYU6-F1
#
_cell.length_a   1.000
_cell.length_b   1.000
_cell.length_c   1.000
_cell.angle_alpha   90.00
_cell.angle_beta   90.00
_cell.angle_gamma   90.00
#
_symmetry.space_group_name_H-M   'P 1'
#
loop_
_entity.id
_entity.type
_entity.pdbx_description
1 polymer ?
#
loop_
_entity_poly.entity_id
_entity_poly.type
_entity_poly.pdbx_seq_one_letter_code
_entity_poly.pdbx_strand_id
1 'polypeptide(L)'
;MTPQPPGPLEQGEVLQDLAGRLVAVVPEGWQQLTYLARVIGAHRSDMLAVQEADGRVRQLVVPGGVGDLVDALKRSGFREGGGTWLSMVLSVHHTHQFNVEYNHDTEPDLPPGTSPLVYAQELERFPRAHDRIPDWLGARLEQARELDPERMREEVGAALVRACEREGLRADFLPPTRLRVFDFGGAVLMEADMRETFDQAVIAAEEQRTDLAARFADFMADAAREREQAADGSSAEASSTGTRDADPAGAPSPPDPDDTVAVSLAAAFAEAGVGAAFQGADTLVVTLPDGNHASADISGLRAALGEATPEQIAHNTAQFARTSVEQLSQATGQGGGDTDGRLRVRLYPASAFPEGVLDSLLTREIAPGLWQTVVVDASDSLRPLPRQVHERSGRPDGEVFAEAVAASVAEAVEVSEHEVDGARIVHIGGQHPYVAAHAHDLDRHLGDLPHGALVAFPVPEVLLAHPLGKGHPIAALDHMQQVAERFTADGDKPVSAQLYWWHPGSRSRDRGTPPDLRPVGARIDHENRSVELLTSDEEFGPMLASLVG
;
A
#
# COMPACT_ATOMS: atom_id res chain seq x y z
N MET A 1 20.69 -16.81 5.02
CA MET A 1 20.43 -15.44 5.50
C MET A 1 18.98 -15.15 5.21
N THR A 2 18.16 -14.90 6.23
CA THR A 2 16.76 -14.53 6.01
C THR A 2 16.75 -13.15 5.34
N PRO A 3 16.09 -12.97 4.17
CA PRO A 3 16.03 -11.67 3.53
C PRO A 3 15.37 -10.69 4.49
N GLN A 4 16.04 -9.57 4.73
CA GLN A 4 15.50 -8.49 5.54
C GLN A 4 14.24 -7.96 4.83
N PRO A 5 13.11 -7.78 5.53
CA PRO A 5 11.91 -7.25 4.91
C PRO A 5 12.22 -5.88 4.30
N PRO A 6 11.71 -5.60 3.08
CA PRO A 6 12.05 -4.37 2.40
C PRO A 6 11.58 -3.15 3.20
N GLY A 7 12.39 -2.09 3.15
CA GLY A 7 12.08 -0.84 3.83
C GLY A 7 10.84 -0.14 3.26
N PRO A 8 10.30 0.89 3.93
CA PRO A 8 9.09 1.60 3.47
C PRO A 8 9.17 2.16 2.05
N LEU A 9 10.38 2.54 1.60
CA LEU A 9 10.63 3.02 0.24
C LEU A 9 10.57 1.87 -0.79
N GLU A 10 11.20 0.74 -0.49
CA GLU A 10 11.18 -0.48 -1.32
C GLU A 10 9.76 -1.09 -1.40
N GLN A 11 8.95 -0.98 -0.34
CA GLN A 11 7.52 -1.34 -0.40
C GLN A 11 6.74 -0.47 -1.39
N GLY A 12 7.04 0.83 -1.47
CA GLY A 12 6.41 1.75 -2.42
C GLY A 12 6.74 1.38 -3.87
N GLU A 13 7.99 1.02 -4.16
CA GLU A 13 8.44 0.57 -5.48
C GLU A 13 7.73 -0.73 -5.91
N VAL A 14 7.64 -1.71 -5.02
CA VAL A 14 6.94 -2.98 -5.31
C VAL A 14 5.44 -2.75 -5.59
N LEU A 15 4.79 -1.82 -4.87
CA LEU A 15 3.40 -1.45 -5.13
C LEU A 15 3.22 -0.73 -6.48
N GLN A 16 4.17 0.13 -6.86
CA GLN A 16 4.14 0.84 -8.12
C GLN A 16 4.35 -0.11 -9.31
N ASP A 17 5.28 -1.05 -9.19
CA ASP A 17 5.49 -2.13 -10.17
C ASP A 17 4.25 -3.03 -10.30
N LEU A 18 3.62 -3.35 -9.16
CA LEU A 18 2.38 -4.13 -9.13
C LEU A 18 1.27 -3.39 -9.89
N ALA A 19 1.04 -2.12 -9.58
CA ALA A 19 0.03 -1.29 -10.26
C ALA A 19 0.33 -1.18 -11.76
N GLY A 20 1.59 -0.93 -12.14
CA GLY A 20 2.01 -0.82 -13.54
C GLY A 20 1.73 -2.10 -14.35
N ARG A 21 2.07 -3.27 -13.81
CA ARG A 21 1.81 -4.56 -14.46
C ARG A 21 0.32 -4.84 -14.64
N LEU A 22 -0.48 -4.49 -13.64
CA LEU A 22 -1.93 -4.68 -13.68
C LEU A 22 -2.59 -3.72 -14.69
N VAL A 23 -2.15 -2.46 -14.77
CA VAL A 23 -2.64 -1.48 -15.75
C VAL A 23 -2.28 -1.87 -17.19
N ALA A 24 -1.13 -2.51 -17.41
CA ALA A 24 -0.66 -2.87 -18.75
C ALA A 24 -1.60 -3.81 -19.54
N VAL A 25 -2.52 -4.52 -18.87
CA VAL A 25 -3.48 -5.44 -19.51
C VAL A 25 -4.90 -4.87 -19.61
N VAL A 26 -5.09 -3.62 -19.19
CA VAL A 26 -6.41 -2.97 -19.13
C VAL A 26 -6.79 -2.41 -20.51
N PRO A 27 -8.05 -2.60 -20.96
CA PRO A 27 -8.51 -2.02 -22.23
C PRO A 27 -8.54 -0.49 -22.19
N GLU A 28 -8.53 0.14 -23.37
CA GLU A 28 -8.79 1.57 -23.50
C GLU A 28 -10.19 1.96 -22.95
N GLY A 29 -10.32 3.16 -22.40
CA GLY A 29 -11.59 3.69 -21.90
C GLY A 29 -12.04 3.15 -20.54
N TRP A 30 -11.13 2.57 -19.76
CA TRP A 30 -11.38 2.17 -18.38
C TRP A 30 -11.48 3.36 -17.42
N GLN A 31 -12.13 3.16 -16.27
CA GLN A 31 -12.32 4.17 -15.21
C GLN A 31 -11.63 3.77 -13.90
N GLN A 32 -11.80 2.51 -13.51
CA GLN A 32 -11.23 1.97 -12.27
C GLN A 32 -10.82 0.51 -12.46
N LEU A 33 -9.66 0.15 -11.94
CA LEU A 33 -9.15 -1.22 -11.83
C LEU A 33 -9.19 -1.61 -10.36
N THR A 34 -9.59 -2.84 -10.08
CA THR A 34 -9.54 -3.44 -8.75
C THR A 34 -8.85 -4.78 -8.84
N TYR A 35 -7.79 -4.94 -8.05
CA TYR A 35 -7.06 -6.17 -7.86
C TYR A 35 -7.20 -6.63 -6.42
N LEU A 36 -7.75 -7.82 -6.22
CA LEU A 36 -7.86 -8.47 -4.92
C LEU A 36 -6.92 -9.67 -4.90
N ALA A 37 -6.02 -9.71 -3.93
CA ALA A 37 -5.20 -10.89 -3.65
C ALA A 37 -5.52 -11.43 -2.26
N ARG A 38 -5.75 -12.74 -2.18
CA ARG A 38 -5.86 -13.49 -0.92
C ARG A 38 -4.70 -14.46 -0.87
N VAL A 39 -3.82 -14.28 0.12
CA VAL A 39 -2.60 -15.08 0.25
C VAL A 39 -2.53 -15.56 1.68
N ILE A 40 -2.77 -16.84 1.90
CA ILE A 40 -2.86 -17.45 3.23
C ILE A 40 -2.16 -18.80 3.19
N GLY A 41 -1.03 -18.93 3.89
CA GLY A 41 -0.18 -20.11 3.79
C GLY A 41 0.25 -20.35 2.34
N ALA A 42 0.04 -21.56 1.83
CA ALA A 42 0.26 -21.88 0.42
C ALA A 42 -0.92 -21.50 -0.49
N HIS A 43 -2.08 -21.13 0.03
CA HIS A 43 -3.20 -20.73 -0.82
C HIS A 43 -3.02 -19.32 -1.36
N ARG A 44 -3.18 -19.18 -2.68
CA ARG A 44 -3.32 -17.91 -3.39
C ARG A 44 -4.57 -17.93 -4.24
N SER A 45 -5.37 -16.88 -4.14
CA SER A 45 -6.42 -16.58 -5.10
C SER A 45 -6.39 -15.10 -5.42
N ASP A 46 -6.41 -14.77 -6.70
CA ASP A 46 -6.37 -13.40 -7.18
C ASP A 46 -7.58 -13.11 -8.08
N MET A 47 -8.05 -11.88 -8.05
CA MET A 47 -9.08 -11.37 -8.96
C MET A 47 -8.64 -10.00 -9.47
N LEU A 48 -8.65 -9.83 -10.78
CA LEU A 48 -8.46 -8.54 -11.43
C LEU A 48 -9.74 -8.17 -12.17
N ALA A 49 -10.29 -7.00 -11.88
CA ALA A 49 -11.46 -6.47 -12.54
C ALA A 49 -11.22 -5.03 -12.97
N VAL A 50 -11.86 -4.63 -14.05
CA VAL A 50 -11.88 -3.25 -14.53
C VAL A 50 -13.32 -2.79 -14.71
N GLN A 51 -13.61 -1.56 -14.31
CA GLN A 51 -14.81 -0.83 -14.67
C GLN A 51 -14.55 -0.01 -15.94
N GLU A 52 -15.34 -0.22 -16.98
CA GLU A 52 -15.31 0.52 -18.24
C GLU A 52 -16.09 1.84 -18.13
N ALA A 53 -15.92 2.78 -19.06
CA ALA A 53 -16.61 4.07 -19.09
C ALA A 53 -18.15 3.97 -19.15
N ASP A 54 -18.71 2.85 -19.60
CA ASP A 54 -20.15 2.59 -19.59
C ASP A 54 -20.67 2.06 -18.23
N GLY A 55 -19.77 1.94 -17.24
CA GLY A 55 -20.05 1.45 -15.90
C GLY A 55 -20.02 -0.09 -15.77
N ARG A 56 -19.82 -0.84 -16.86
CA ARG A 56 -19.70 -2.30 -16.79
C ARG A 56 -18.40 -2.73 -16.13
N VAL A 57 -18.48 -3.79 -15.33
CA VAL A 57 -17.31 -4.44 -14.74
C VAL A 57 -16.95 -5.69 -15.54
N ARG A 58 -15.68 -5.79 -15.91
CA ARG A 58 -15.11 -6.92 -16.65
C ARG A 58 -13.94 -7.52 -15.86
N GLN A 59 -14.00 -8.82 -15.61
CA GLN A 59 -12.88 -9.55 -15.03
C GLN A 59 -11.80 -9.78 -16.09
N LEU A 60 -10.53 -9.54 -15.74
CA LEU A 60 -9.37 -9.75 -16.58
C LEU A 60 -8.52 -10.90 -16.02
N VAL A 61 -7.63 -11.42 -16.87
CA VAL A 61 -6.60 -12.37 -16.44
C VAL A 61 -5.48 -11.60 -15.76
N VAL A 62 -5.03 -12.10 -14.62
CA VAL A 62 -3.89 -11.51 -13.89
C VAL A 62 -2.60 -11.74 -14.69
N PRO A 63 -1.82 -10.69 -15.01
CA PRO A 63 -0.56 -10.82 -15.73
C PRO A 63 0.49 -11.66 -14.97
N GLY A 64 1.39 -12.28 -15.71
CA GLY A 64 2.55 -12.97 -15.13
C GLY A 64 3.45 -12.04 -14.31
N GLY A 65 4.07 -12.57 -13.26
CA GLY A 65 4.97 -11.83 -12.35
C GLY A 65 4.27 -10.96 -11.31
N VAL A 66 2.94 -10.78 -11.38
CA VAL A 66 2.14 -10.13 -10.32
C VAL A 66 2.27 -10.88 -8.99
N GLY A 67 2.25 -12.22 -9.05
CA GLY A 67 2.34 -13.05 -7.87
C GLY A 67 3.62 -12.84 -7.06
N ASP A 68 4.76 -12.66 -7.71
CA ASP A 68 6.05 -12.47 -7.04
C ASP A 68 6.12 -11.14 -6.29
N LEU A 69 5.50 -10.08 -6.85
CA LEU A 69 5.38 -8.78 -6.21
C LEU A 69 4.46 -8.87 -4.98
N VAL A 70 3.33 -9.57 -5.09
CA VAL A 70 2.44 -9.81 -3.95
C VAL A 70 3.15 -10.61 -2.84
N ASP A 71 4.00 -11.58 -3.18
CA ASP A 71 4.83 -12.29 -2.20
C ASP A 71 5.85 -11.39 -1.53
N ALA A 72 6.45 -10.45 -2.26
CA ALA A 72 7.34 -9.45 -1.68
C ALA A 72 6.59 -8.54 -0.70
N LEU A 73 5.37 -8.10 -1.04
CA LEU A 73 4.49 -7.33 -0.15
C LEU A 73 4.05 -8.12 1.09
N LYS A 74 3.82 -9.43 0.93
CA LYS A 74 3.41 -10.32 2.01
C LYS A 74 4.52 -10.46 3.05
N ARG A 75 5.75 -10.68 2.58
CA ARG A 75 6.95 -10.79 3.43
C ARG A 75 7.28 -9.46 4.12
N SER A 76 7.12 -8.35 3.40
CA SER A 76 7.41 -7.02 3.95
C SER A 76 6.40 -6.57 5.00
N GLY A 77 5.14 -7.01 4.88
CA GLY A 77 4.09 -6.74 5.87
C GLY A 77 4.23 -7.51 7.19
N PHE A 78 5.18 -8.45 7.29
CA PHE A 78 5.37 -9.27 8.48
C PHE A 78 5.94 -8.48 9.65
N ARG A 79 5.28 -8.63 10.81
CA ARG A 79 5.76 -8.15 12.10
C ARG A 79 5.81 -9.30 13.10
N GLU A 80 6.93 -9.42 13.82
CA GLU A 80 7.10 -10.48 14.83
C GLU A 80 5.98 -10.40 15.89
N GLY A 81 5.30 -11.53 16.13
CA GLY A 81 4.14 -11.61 17.03
C GLY A 81 2.86 -10.94 16.50
N GLY A 82 2.92 -10.14 15.43
CA GLY A 82 1.77 -9.53 14.77
C GLY A 82 1.31 -10.26 13.51
N GLY A 83 2.13 -11.15 12.96
CA GLY A 83 1.89 -11.78 11.66
C GLY A 83 1.95 -10.78 10.51
N THR A 84 1.30 -11.10 9.40
CA THR A 84 1.14 -10.23 8.22
C THR A 84 -0.34 -10.15 7.80
N TRP A 85 -0.64 -9.40 6.74
CA TRP A 85 -1.99 -9.27 6.18
C TRP A 85 -2.44 -10.57 5.51
N LEU A 86 -3.74 -10.88 5.52
CA LEU A 86 -4.35 -12.11 4.95
C LEU A 86 -4.90 -11.90 3.53
N SER A 87 -5.35 -10.69 3.23
CA SER A 87 -5.73 -10.27 1.88
C SER A 87 -5.40 -8.80 1.65
N MET A 88 -5.27 -8.41 0.38
CA MET A 88 -5.08 -7.02 -0.03
C MET A 88 -6.01 -6.65 -1.18
N VAL A 89 -6.45 -5.40 -1.21
CA VAL A 89 -7.18 -4.80 -2.34
C VAL A 89 -6.37 -3.62 -2.84
N LEU A 90 -5.95 -3.68 -4.10
CA LEU A 90 -5.35 -2.56 -4.82
C LEU A 90 -6.39 -1.99 -5.79
N SER A 91 -6.71 -0.72 -5.65
CA SER A 91 -7.57 0.01 -6.57
C SER A 91 -6.73 1.03 -7.34
N VAL A 92 -6.81 1.02 -8.67
CA VAL A 92 -6.13 1.99 -9.54
C VAL A 92 -7.21 2.75 -10.30
N HIS A 93 -7.12 4.07 -10.37
CA HIS A 93 -8.01 4.90 -11.17
C HIS A 93 -7.40 5.14 -12.56
N HIS A 94 -8.21 5.46 -13.58
CA HIS A 94 -7.74 5.71 -14.97
C HIS A 94 -6.66 6.78 -15.10
N THR A 95 -6.51 7.54 -14.03
CA THR A 95 -5.51 8.56 -13.81
C THR A 95 -4.18 8.04 -13.26
N HIS A 96 -4.00 6.73 -13.17
CA HIS A 96 -2.82 6.07 -12.59
C HIS A 96 -2.57 6.35 -11.10
N GLN A 97 -3.45 7.08 -10.42
CA GLN A 97 -3.55 7.07 -8.96
C GLN A 97 -3.95 5.69 -8.48
N PHE A 98 -3.28 5.17 -7.45
CA PHE A 98 -3.66 3.91 -6.82
C PHE A 98 -3.74 4.00 -5.29
N ASN A 99 -4.56 3.14 -4.71
CA ASN A 99 -4.70 2.94 -3.28
C ASN A 99 -4.59 1.44 -2.97
N VAL A 100 -4.00 1.10 -1.82
CA VAL A 100 -3.89 -0.28 -1.34
C VAL A 100 -4.43 -0.41 0.07
N GLU A 101 -5.24 -1.43 0.29
CA GLU A 101 -5.83 -1.78 1.58
C GLU A 101 -5.42 -3.19 1.97
N TYR A 102 -5.08 -3.39 3.24
CA TYR A 102 -4.67 -4.67 3.79
C TYR A 102 -5.64 -5.13 4.88
N ASN A 103 -6.13 -6.36 4.76
CA ASN A 103 -6.92 -7.00 5.79
C ASN A 103 -6.03 -7.89 6.65
N HIS A 104 -5.93 -7.60 7.95
CA HIS A 104 -5.13 -8.39 8.89
C HIS A 104 -5.97 -9.37 9.73
N ASP A 105 -7.22 -9.03 10.02
CA ASP A 105 -7.94 -9.63 11.15
C ASP A 105 -9.37 -10.09 10.81
N THR A 106 -9.90 -9.74 9.64
CA THR A 106 -11.21 -10.21 9.17
C THR A 106 -11.05 -11.52 8.40
N GLU A 107 -11.92 -12.50 8.63
CA GLU A 107 -11.90 -13.77 7.89
C GLU A 107 -12.05 -13.50 6.38
N PRO A 108 -11.05 -13.84 5.55
CA PRO A 108 -11.16 -13.62 4.11
C PRO A 108 -12.15 -14.60 3.49
N ASP A 109 -12.97 -14.11 2.55
CA ASP A 109 -13.86 -14.96 1.77
C ASP A 109 -13.05 -15.81 0.77
N LEU A 110 -12.74 -17.05 1.15
CA LEU A 110 -12.01 -18.01 0.32
C LEU A 110 -12.95 -18.88 -0.51
N PRO A 111 -12.50 -19.40 -1.67
CA PRO A 111 -13.30 -20.33 -2.46
C PRO A 111 -13.80 -21.52 -1.62
N PRO A 112 -15.04 -21.98 -1.86
CA PRO A 112 -15.56 -23.18 -1.20
C PRO A 112 -14.64 -24.38 -1.40
N GLY A 113 -14.39 -25.14 -0.32
CA GLY A 113 -13.51 -26.31 -0.35
C GLY A 113 -12.04 -26.00 -0.07
N THR A 114 -11.67 -24.75 0.22
CA THR A 114 -10.31 -24.42 0.67
C THR A 114 -10.00 -25.13 1.99
N SER A 115 -8.88 -25.85 2.03
CA SER A 115 -8.45 -26.62 3.21
C SER A 115 -8.10 -25.70 4.38
N PRO A 116 -8.52 -26.00 5.63
CA PRO A 116 -8.16 -25.19 6.81
C PRO A 116 -6.65 -25.23 7.12
N LEU A 117 -5.89 -26.17 6.55
CA LEU A 117 -4.43 -26.23 6.68
C LEU A 117 -3.71 -24.95 6.21
N VAL A 118 -4.32 -24.18 5.32
CA VAL A 118 -3.78 -22.90 4.83
C VAL A 118 -3.51 -21.93 5.98
N TYR A 119 -4.37 -21.93 7.01
CA TYR A 119 -4.24 -21.06 8.18
C TYR A 119 -3.16 -21.53 9.15
N ALA A 120 -2.95 -22.84 9.27
CA ALA A 120 -1.84 -23.39 10.05
C ALA A 120 -0.50 -23.02 9.39
N GLN A 121 -0.40 -23.20 8.06
CA GLN A 121 0.76 -22.78 7.27
C GLN A 121 1.02 -21.26 7.38
N GLU A 122 -0.04 -20.45 7.37
CA GLU A 122 0.06 -19.00 7.55
C GLU A 122 0.74 -18.64 8.88
N LEU A 123 0.32 -19.24 9.98
CA LEU A 123 0.93 -18.97 11.29
C LEU A 123 2.31 -19.60 11.48
N GLU A 124 2.60 -20.71 10.79
CA GLU A 124 3.97 -21.25 10.72
C GLU A 124 4.93 -20.28 10.01
N ARG A 125 4.46 -19.57 8.98
CA ARG A 125 5.27 -18.63 8.18
C ARG A 125 5.31 -17.23 8.79
N PHE A 126 4.19 -16.77 9.33
CA PHE A 126 4.00 -15.42 9.88
C PHE A 126 3.38 -15.51 11.29
N PRO A 127 4.18 -15.85 12.32
CA PRO A 127 3.67 -16.10 13.67
C PRO A 127 2.92 -14.92 14.27
N ARG A 128 1.79 -15.22 14.91
CA ARG A 128 0.99 -14.29 15.72
C ARG A 128 1.06 -14.68 17.20
N ALA A 129 1.11 -13.69 18.08
CA ALA A 129 0.93 -13.89 19.51
C ALA A 129 -0.49 -14.43 19.78
N HIS A 130 -0.65 -15.23 20.83
CA HIS A 130 -1.93 -15.90 21.12
C HIS A 130 -3.09 -14.92 21.29
N ASP A 131 -2.85 -13.75 21.89
CA ASP A 131 -3.83 -12.67 22.08
C ASP A 131 -4.13 -11.89 20.79
N ARG A 132 -3.39 -12.13 19.71
CA ARG A 132 -3.54 -11.53 18.38
C ARG A 132 -4.13 -12.49 17.34
N ILE A 133 -4.55 -13.68 17.77
CA ILE A 133 -5.27 -14.64 16.92
C ILE A 133 -6.76 -14.41 17.11
N PRO A 134 -7.50 -13.94 16.08
CA PRO A 134 -8.95 -13.79 16.16
C PRO A 134 -9.66 -15.14 16.38
N ASP A 135 -10.85 -15.11 16.99
CA ASP A 135 -11.62 -16.32 17.32
C ASP A 135 -11.89 -17.21 16.09
N TRP A 136 -12.23 -16.60 14.95
CA TRP A 136 -12.47 -17.32 13.70
C TRP A 136 -11.21 -18.07 13.23
N LEU A 137 -10.02 -17.47 13.38
CA LEU A 137 -8.75 -18.09 13.00
C LEU A 137 -8.43 -19.23 13.95
N GLY A 138 -8.68 -19.05 15.25
CA GLY A 138 -8.60 -20.12 16.25
C GLY A 138 -9.46 -21.33 15.89
N ALA A 139 -10.70 -21.11 15.45
CA ALA A 139 -11.59 -22.20 15.02
C ALA A 139 -11.06 -22.93 13.77
N ARG A 140 -10.46 -22.21 12.80
CA ARG A 140 -9.82 -22.82 11.63
C ARG A 140 -8.58 -23.64 11.98
N LEU A 141 -7.78 -23.20 12.94
CA LEU A 141 -6.62 -23.95 13.41
C LEU A 141 -7.02 -25.26 14.09
N GLU A 142 -8.14 -25.29 14.81
CA GLU A 142 -8.64 -26.53 15.38
C GLU A 142 -9.08 -27.52 14.28
N GLN A 143 -9.82 -27.04 13.27
CA GLN A 143 -10.15 -27.84 12.09
C GLN A 143 -8.89 -28.36 11.36
N ALA A 144 -7.83 -27.54 11.29
CA ALA A 144 -6.57 -27.94 10.67
C ALA A 144 -5.86 -29.07 11.46
N ARG A 145 -5.93 -29.05 12.80
CA ARG A 145 -5.34 -30.11 13.64
C ARG A 145 -6.02 -31.46 13.43
N GLU A 146 -7.33 -31.47 13.22
CA GLU A 146 -8.10 -32.70 12.96
C GLU A 146 -7.69 -33.41 11.67
N LEU A 147 -7.10 -32.69 10.70
CA LEU A 147 -6.65 -33.25 9.43
C LEU A 147 -5.29 -33.97 9.51
N ASP A 148 -4.59 -33.87 10.64
CA ASP A 148 -3.26 -34.47 10.85
C ASP A 148 -2.24 -34.06 9.76
N PRO A 149 -1.76 -32.79 9.80
CA PRO A 149 -0.88 -32.25 8.77
C PRO A 149 0.43 -33.04 8.60
N GLU A 150 0.95 -33.61 9.68
CA GLU A 150 2.18 -34.41 9.67
C GLU A 150 2.00 -35.69 8.84
N ARG A 151 0.92 -36.44 9.11
CA ARG A 151 0.56 -37.62 8.32
C ARG A 151 0.33 -37.28 6.85
N MET A 152 -0.31 -36.15 6.55
CA MET A 152 -0.50 -35.71 5.17
C MET A 152 0.83 -35.40 4.46
N ARG A 153 1.79 -34.77 5.14
CA ARG A 153 3.15 -34.55 4.59
C ARG A 153 3.86 -35.89 4.35
N GLU A 154 3.75 -36.86 5.26
CA GLU A 154 4.31 -38.20 5.06
C GLU A 154 3.73 -38.92 3.83
N GLU A 155 2.40 -38.84 3.64
CA GLU A 155 1.74 -39.39 2.45
C GLU A 155 2.25 -38.76 1.14
N VAL A 156 2.46 -37.44 1.13
CA VAL A 156 3.05 -36.70 -0.01
C VAL A 156 4.49 -37.16 -0.27
N GLY A 157 5.33 -37.23 0.76
CA GLY A 157 6.70 -37.69 0.64
C GLY A 157 6.78 -39.11 0.08
N ALA A 158 5.95 -40.01 0.61
CA ALA A 158 5.86 -41.37 0.11
C ALA A 158 5.35 -41.43 -1.35
N ALA A 159 4.45 -40.54 -1.77
CA ALA A 159 3.98 -40.47 -3.14
C ALA A 159 5.08 -40.00 -4.11
N LEU A 160 5.88 -39.01 -3.72
CA LEU A 160 7.03 -38.54 -4.51
C LEU A 160 8.08 -39.64 -4.69
N VAL A 161 8.41 -40.35 -3.60
CA VAL A 161 9.34 -41.50 -3.67
C VAL A 161 8.83 -42.56 -4.64
N ARG A 162 7.57 -42.99 -4.51
CA ARG A 162 6.97 -43.98 -5.42
C ARG A 162 6.94 -43.50 -6.87
N ALA A 163 6.78 -42.20 -7.12
CA ALA A 163 6.78 -41.65 -8.46
C ALA A 163 8.19 -41.74 -9.08
N CYS A 164 9.24 -41.34 -8.35
CA CYS A 164 10.63 -41.47 -8.79
C CYS A 164 11.01 -42.94 -9.06
N GLU A 165 10.58 -43.87 -8.20
CA GLU A 165 10.84 -45.30 -8.37
C GLU A 165 10.23 -45.86 -9.67
N ARG A 166 9.06 -45.35 -10.09
CA ARG A 166 8.44 -45.75 -11.37
C ARG A 166 9.26 -45.32 -12.58
N GLU A 167 9.94 -44.18 -12.48
CA GLU A 167 10.88 -43.68 -13.49
C GLU A 167 12.28 -44.31 -13.38
N GLY A 168 12.45 -45.30 -12.49
CA GLY A 168 13.73 -46.00 -12.29
C GLY A 168 14.77 -45.23 -11.47
N LEU A 169 14.37 -44.13 -10.82
CA LEU A 169 15.21 -43.36 -9.93
C LEU A 169 15.06 -43.86 -8.49
N ARG A 170 16.11 -43.71 -7.69
CA ARG A 170 16.01 -43.86 -6.24
C ARG A 170 15.70 -42.50 -5.61
N ALA A 171 14.80 -42.47 -4.64
CA ALA A 171 14.54 -41.28 -3.83
C ALA A 171 14.35 -41.65 -2.36
N ASP A 172 14.90 -40.82 -1.46
CA ASP A 172 14.73 -40.92 -0.02
C ASP A 172 13.94 -39.68 0.47
N PHE A 173 12.80 -39.91 1.12
CA PHE A 173 12.09 -38.86 1.86
C PHE A 173 12.70 -38.70 3.25
N LEU A 174 13.08 -37.47 3.57
CA LEU A 174 13.65 -37.05 4.85
C LEU A 174 12.64 -36.09 5.50
N PRO A 175 11.79 -36.57 6.42
CA PRO A 175 10.74 -35.76 7.01
C PRO A 175 11.27 -34.47 7.67
N PRO A 176 10.48 -33.38 7.70
CA PRO A 176 9.08 -33.32 7.27
C PRO A 176 8.87 -32.97 5.79
N THR A 177 9.85 -32.36 5.12
CA THR A 177 9.68 -31.78 3.77
C THR A 177 10.90 -31.94 2.87
N ARG A 178 11.95 -32.65 3.30
CA ARG A 178 13.17 -32.80 2.49
C ARG A 178 13.11 -34.05 1.63
N LEU A 179 13.57 -33.93 0.39
CA LEU A 179 13.67 -35.05 -0.55
C LEU A 179 15.09 -35.13 -1.11
N ARG A 180 15.64 -36.34 -1.15
CA ARG A 180 16.91 -36.64 -1.83
C ARG A 180 16.63 -37.60 -2.99
N VAL A 181 17.00 -37.22 -4.20
CA VAL A 181 16.84 -38.02 -5.41
C VAL A 181 18.22 -38.34 -5.97
N PHE A 182 18.39 -39.59 -6.41
CA PHE A 182 19.62 -40.09 -7.00
C PHE A 182 19.43 -40.35 -8.50
N ASP A 183 20.49 -40.18 -9.28
CA ASP A 183 20.51 -40.59 -10.68
C ASP A 183 20.60 -42.13 -10.82
N PHE A 184 20.60 -42.61 -12.07
CA PHE A 184 20.69 -44.04 -12.37
C PHE A 184 22.01 -44.69 -11.91
N GLY A 185 23.08 -43.89 -11.76
CA GLY A 185 24.38 -44.33 -11.26
C GLY A 185 24.49 -44.33 -9.73
N GLY A 186 23.47 -43.82 -9.03
CA GLY A 186 23.43 -43.73 -7.57
C GLY A 186 24.12 -42.49 -7.00
N ALA A 187 24.50 -41.51 -7.83
CA ALA A 187 24.97 -40.21 -7.35
C ALA A 187 23.78 -39.32 -6.99
N VAL A 188 23.96 -38.39 -6.04
CA VAL A 188 22.90 -37.46 -5.64
C VAL A 188 22.65 -36.49 -6.80
N LEU A 189 21.44 -36.55 -7.35
CA LEU A 189 20.96 -35.65 -8.39
C LEU A 189 20.37 -34.38 -7.79
N MET A 190 19.65 -34.52 -6.68
CA MET A 190 19.07 -33.40 -5.94
C MET A 190 18.92 -33.75 -4.45
N GLU A 191 19.24 -32.80 -3.58
CA GLU A 191 18.78 -32.81 -2.19
C GLU A 191 18.27 -31.41 -1.85
N ALA A 192 16.97 -31.29 -1.57
CA ALA A 192 16.34 -30.00 -1.32
C ALA A 192 15.27 -30.11 -0.24
N ASP A 193 15.12 -29.03 0.54
CA ASP A 193 13.92 -28.82 1.35
C ASP A 193 12.79 -28.36 0.44
N MET A 194 11.79 -29.22 0.28
CA MET A 194 10.65 -29.04 -0.63
C MET A 194 9.45 -28.42 0.09
N ARG A 195 9.67 -27.61 1.15
CA ARG A 195 8.61 -27.06 2.01
C ARG A 195 7.45 -26.45 1.21
N GLU A 196 7.73 -25.60 0.23
CA GLU A 196 6.69 -24.98 -0.60
C GLU A 196 5.87 -26.01 -1.38
N THR A 197 6.52 -27.02 -1.96
CA THR A 197 5.85 -28.10 -2.69
C THR A 197 4.98 -28.94 -1.76
N PHE A 198 5.46 -29.25 -0.56
CA PHE A 198 4.68 -29.99 0.44
C PHE A 198 3.49 -29.18 0.93
N ASP A 199 3.68 -27.89 1.23
CA ASP A 199 2.61 -27.02 1.69
C ASP A 199 1.51 -26.87 0.62
N GLN A 200 1.87 -26.81 -0.67
CA GLN A 200 0.91 -26.87 -1.78
C GLN A 200 0.22 -28.23 -1.89
N ALA A 201 0.97 -29.32 -1.79
CA ALA A 201 0.44 -30.66 -1.96
C ALA A 201 -0.60 -31.01 -0.89
N VAL A 202 -0.37 -30.67 0.38
CA VAL A 202 -1.29 -31.03 1.47
C VAL A 202 -2.63 -30.29 1.42
N ILE A 203 -2.71 -29.15 0.71
CA ILE A 203 -3.96 -28.42 0.49
C ILE A 203 -4.66 -28.77 -0.84
N ALA A 204 -3.99 -29.54 -1.70
CA ALA A 204 -4.49 -29.95 -3.00
C ALA A 204 -5.36 -31.22 -2.92
N ALA A 205 -6.21 -31.40 -3.93
CA ALA A 205 -6.97 -32.64 -4.09
C ALA A 205 -6.04 -33.84 -4.33
N GLU A 206 -6.48 -35.06 -3.99
CA GLU A 206 -5.67 -36.28 -4.12
C GLU A 206 -5.21 -36.54 -5.57
N GLU A 207 -6.08 -36.27 -6.55
CA GLU A 207 -5.74 -36.34 -7.98
C GLU A 207 -4.61 -35.38 -8.34
N GLN A 208 -4.73 -34.10 -7.94
CA GLN A 208 -3.72 -33.07 -8.19
C GLN A 208 -2.37 -33.39 -7.53
N ARG A 209 -2.40 -33.96 -6.31
CA ARG A 209 -1.19 -34.45 -5.62
C ARG A 209 -0.49 -35.55 -6.42
N THR A 210 -1.26 -36.49 -6.97
CA THR A 210 -0.73 -37.60 -7.75
C THR A 210 -0.07 -37.10 -9.04
N ASP A 211 -0.72 -36.19 -9.75
CA ASP A 211 -0.19 -35.57 -10.97
C ASP A 211 1.05 -34.72 -10.71
N LEU A 212 1.10 -34.03 -9.57
CA LEU A 212 2.29 -33.29 -9.15
C LEU A 212 3.48 -34.23 -8.94
N ALA A 213 3.28 -35.35 -8.24
CA ALA A 213 4.33 -36.31 -7.98
C ALA A 213 4.85 -36.97 -9.27
N ALA A 214 3.95 -37.30 -10.21
CA ALA A 214 4.33 -37.86 -11.51
C ALA A 214 5.19 -36.86 -12.31
N ARG A 215 4.74 -35.61 -12.48
CA ARG A 215 5.49 -34.58 -13.21
C ARG A 215 6.86 -34.30 -12.60
N PHE A 216 6.94 -34.30 -11.27
CA PHE A 216 8.22 -34.15 -10.56
C PHE A 216 9.17 -35.31 -10.90
N ALA A 217 8.70 -36.55 -10.88
CA ALA A 217 9.51 -37.71 -11.20
C ALA A 217 10.01 -37.69 -12.65
N ASP A 218 9.14 -37.35 -13.60
CA ASP A 218 9.49 -37.22 -15.02
C ASP A 218 10.63 -36.20 -15.22
N PHE A 219 10.50 -35.03 -14.61
CA PHE A 219 11.52 -33.97 -14.67
C PHE A 219 12.87 -34.46 -14.11
N MET A 220 12.85 -35.14 -12.96
CA MET A 220 14.08 -35.69 -12.38
C MET A 220 14.70 -36.77 -13.27
N ALA A 221 13.88 -37.58 -13.96
CA ALA A 221 14.36 -38.62 -14.84
C ALA A 221 15.02 -38.03 -16.10
N ASP A 222 14.47 -36.97 -16.66
CA ASP A 222 15.07 -36.22 -17.75
C ASP A 222 16.42 -35.63 -17.34
N ALA A 223 16.49 -34.96 -16.19
CA ALA A 223 17.73 -34.39 -15.65
C ALA A 223 18.82 -35.46 -15.39
N ALA A 224 18.42 -36.66 -14.94
CA ALA A 224 19.34 -37.78 -14.76
C ALA A 224 19.95 -38.25 -16.09
N ARG A 225 19.12 -38.35 -17.15
CA ARG A 225 19.57 -38.77 -18.49
C ARG A 225 20.52 -37.75 -19.12
N GLU A 226 20.25 -36.46 -18.95
CA GLU A 226 21.12 -35.38 -19.44
C GLU A 226 22.50 -35.41 -18.76
N ARG A 227 22.53 -35.64 -17.45
CA ARG A 227 23.78 -35.73 -16.67
C ARG A 227 24.63 -36.92 -17.08
N GLU A 228 24.00 -38.06 -17.35
CA GLU A 228 24.69 -39.26 -17.85
C GLU A 228 25.32 -39.00 -19.24
N GLN A 229 24.58 -38.35 -20.15
CA GLN A 229 25.10 -37.96 -21.47
C GLN A 229 26.25 -36.95 -21.39
N ALA A 230 26.21 -36.01 -20.43
CA ALA A 230 27.28 -35.04 -20.20
C ALA A 230 28.53 -35.68 -19.57
N ALA A 231 28.36 -36.68 -18.69
CA ALA A 231 29.46 -37.44 -18.09
C ALA A 231 30.22 -38.28 -19.14
N ASP A 232 29.52 -38.78 -20.15
CA ASP A 232 30.14 -39.46 -21.30
C ASP A 232 30.87 -38.48 -22.26
N GLY A 233 30.57 -37.18 -22.20
CA GLY A 233 31.13 -36.15 -23.08
C GLY A 233 32.26 -35.29 -22.48
N SER A 234 32.47 -35.28 -21.16
CA SER A 234 33.39 -34.36 -20.48
C SER A 234 34.63 -35.05 -19.92
N SER A 235 35.62 -35.27 -20.79
CA SER A 235 37.02 -35.49 -20.40
C SER A 235 37.90 -34.40 -21.04
N ALA A 236 37.66 -33.14 -20.68
CA ALA A 236 38.62 -32.07 -20.93
C ALA A 236 38.42 -30.89 -19.95
N GLU A 237 39.44 -30.70 -19.11
CA GLU A 237 39.91 -29.43 -18.56
C GLU A 237 39.13 -28.80 -17.38
N ALA A 238 39.67 -29.10 -16.19
CA ALA A 238 39.56 -28.27 -15.00
C ALA A 238 40.49 -27.04 -15.11
N SER A 239 40.08 -25.90 -14.53
CA SER A 239 40.94 -25.06 -13.67
C SER A 239 40.14 -23.98 -12.93
N SER A 240 40.38 -23.94 -11.62
CA SER A 240 40.00 -22.94 -10.61
C SER A 240 40.66 -21.56 -10.89
N THR A 241 40.36 -20.40 -10.28
CA THR A 241 40.08 -20.03 -8.87
C THR A 241 40.00 -18.49 -8.80
N GLY A 242 39.27 -17.91 -7.83
CA GLY A 242 39.77 -16.70 -7.12
C GLY A 242 38.80 -15.52 -6.90
N THR A 243 37.89 -15.63 -5.94
CA THR A 243 37.20 -14.48 -5.31
C THR A 243 38.15 -13.83 -4.29
N ARG A 244 38.34 -12.51 -4.37
CA ARG A 244 38.97 -11.68 -3.32
C ARG A 244 37.90 -10.80 -2.67
N ASP A 245 37.79 -10.91 -1.35
CA ASP A 245 37.08 -9.96 -0.48
C ASP A 245 37.65 -8.54 -0.64
N ALA A 246 36.76 -7.53 -0.63
CA ALA A 246 37.13 -6.12 -0.55
C ALA A 246 36.41 -5.42 0.62
N ASP A 247 37.22 -4.69 1.38
CA ASP A 247 36.99 -3.89 2.59
C ASP A 247 35.98 -2.72 2.35
N PRO A 248 34.96 -2.46 3.21
CA PRO A 248 33.86 -1.54 2.89
C PRO A 248 34.16 -0.03 3.10
N ALA A 249 35.39 0.36 3.43
CA ALA A 249 35.73 1.74 3.85
C ALA A 249 36.70 2.50 2.91
N GLY A 250 36.79 2.12 1.64
CA GLY A 250 37.63 2.81 0.65
C GLY A 250 37.01 4.12 0.13
N ALA A 251 37.84 5.12 -0.20
CA ALA A 251 37.37 6.32 -0.88
C ALA A 251 36.89 6.01 -2.32
N PRO A 252 35.87 6.70 -2.85
CA PRO A 252 35.39 6.47 -4.22
C PRO A 252 36.52 6.61 -5.23
N SER A 253 36.69 5.59 -6.06
CA SER A 253 37.75 5.47 -7.04
C SER A 253 37.14 5.37 -8.45
N PRO A 254 37.87 5.80 -9.51
CA PRO A 254 37.42 5.61 -10.89
C PRO A 254 37.24 4.11 -11.21
N PRO A 255 36.41 3.76 -12.21
CA PRO A 255 36.17 2.37 -12.59
C PRO A 255 37.49 1.67 -12.98
N ASP A 256 37.61 0.39 -12.60
CA ASP A 256 38.70 -0.47 -13.06
C ASP A 256 38.61 -0.62 -14.60
N PRO A 257 39.66 -0.32 -15.37
CA PRO A 257 39.64 -0.41 -16.83
C PRO A 257 39.36 -1.82 -17.37
N ASP A 258 39.62 -2.87 -16.58
CA ASP A 258 39.33 -4.26 -16.98
C ASP A 258 37.87 -4.67 -16.66
N ASP A 259 37.12 -3.84 -15.92
CA ASP A 259 35.73 -4.07 -15.56
C ASP A 259 34.78 -3.41 -16.58
N THR A 260 34.42 -4.17 -17.60
CA THR A 260 33.57 -3.69 -18.71
C THR A 260 32.22 -3.16 -18.25
N VAL A 261 31.62 -3.71 -17.19
CA VAL A 261 30.34 -3.21 -16.64
C VAL A 261 30.56 -1.88 -15.94
N ALA A 262 31.57 -1.75 -15.08
CA ALA A 262 31.87 -0.49 -14.40
C ALA A 262 32.22 0.63 -15.39
N VAL A 263 33.02 0.33 -16.41
CA VAL A 263 33.40 1.28 -17.46
C VAL A 263 32.17 1.73 -18.26
N SER A 264 31.31 0.80 -18.69
CA SER A 264 30.08 1.14 -19.41
C SER A 264 29.07 1.90 -18.56
N LEU A 265 28.99 1.63 -17.26
CA LEU A 265 28.12 2.35 -16.35
C LEU A 265 28.61 3.78 -16.11
N ALA A 266 29.91 3.96 -15.84
CA ALA A 266 30.51 5.28 -15.68
C ALA A 266 30.34 6.15 -16.93
N ALA A 267 30.52 5.56 -18.12
CA ALA A 267 30.27 6.25 -19.38
C ALA A 267 28.80 6.65 -19.56
N ALA A 268 27.86 5.76 -19.23
CA ALA A 268 26.43 6.03 -19.34
C ALA A 268 25.95 7.15 -18.40
N PHE A 269 26.45 7.19 -17.16
CA PHE A 269 26.15 8.30 -16.24
C PHE A 269 26.80 9.62 -16.69
N ALA A 270 28.03 9.56 -17.22
CA ALA A 270 28.70 10.73 -17.77
C ALA A 270 27.95 11.32 -18.99
N GLU A 271 27.40 10.47 -19.86
CA GLU A 271 26.54 10.90 -20.98
C GLU A 271 25.23 11.55 -20.48
N ALA A 272 24.72 11.12 -19.33
CA ALA A 272 23.59 11.75 -18.64
C ALA A 272 23.99 13.02 -17.85
N GLY A 273 25.27 13.42 -17.89
CA GLY A 273 25.77 14.63 -17.23
C GLY A 273 26.06 14.48 -15.73
N VAL A 274 26.13 13.25 -15.22
CA VAL A 274 26.31 12.95 -13.79
C VAL A 274 27.62 12.18 -13.57
N GLY A 275 28.43 12.63 -12.60
CA GLY A 275 29.70 11.97 -12.30
C GLY A 275 29.49 10.68 -11.52
N ALA A 276 30.07 9.57 -11.98
CA ALA A 276 29.98 8.26 -11.32
C ALA A 276 31.38 7.73 -10.96
N ALA A 277 31.51 7.18 -9.75
CA ALA A 277 32.69 6.52 -9.21
C ALA A 277 32.26 5.22 -8.48
N PHE A 278 33.24 4.44 -8.01
CA PHE A 278 32.97 3.14 -7.37
C PHE A 278 33.66 3.04 -6.01
N GLN A 279 32.97 2.40 -5.07
CA GLN A 279 33.51 2.06 -3.75
C GLN A 279 33.45 0.54 -3.57
N GLY A 280 34.52 -0.16 -3.97
CA GLY A 280 34.49 -1.62 -4.12
C GLY A 280 33.83 -2.05 -5.44
N ALA A 281 33.69 -3.37 -5.64
CA ALA A 281 33.21 -3.91 -6.91
C ALA A 281 31.73 -3.60 -7.18
N ASP A 282 30.89 -3.67 -6.13
CA ASP A 282 29.43 -3.65 -6.28
C ASP A 282 28.76 -2.34 -5.84
N THR A 283 29.52 -1.36 -5.34
CA THR A 283 28.90 -0.09 -4.93
C THR A 283 29.23 1.03 -5.91
N LEU A 284 28.21 1.51 -6.60
CA LEU A 284 28.26 2.71 -7.42
C LEU A 284 28.03 3.94 -6.53
N VAL A 285 28.86 4.96 -6.69
CA VAL A 285 28.70 6.27 -6.04
C VAL A 285 28.52 7.33 -7.13
N VAL A 286 27.35 7.95 -7.14
CA VAL A 286 26.95 8.99 -8.10
C VAL A 286 27.01 10.35 -7.42
N THR A 287 27.65 11.32 -8.05
CA THR A 287 27.79 12.69 -7.55
C THR A 287 26.75 13.58 -8.20
N LEU A 288 25.85 14.11 -7.39
CA LEU A 288 24.74 14.97 -7.80
C LEU A 288 25.22 16.41 -8.07
N PRO A 289 24.44 17.21 -8.83
CA PRO A 289 24.80 18.59 -9.17
C PRO A 289 24.93 19.54 -7.95
N ASP A 290 24.30 19.21 -6.83
CA ASP A 290 24.39 19.94 -5.56
C ASP A 290 25.65 19.61 -4.75
N GLY A 291 26.48 18.67 -5.25
CA GLY A 291 27.70 18.19 -4.60
C GLY A 291 27.48 17.04 -3.62
N ASN A 292 26.25 16.56 -3.42
CA ASN A 292 25.97 15.39 -2.60
C ASN A 292 26.27 14.10 -3.37
N HIS A 293 26.51 13.02 -2.63
CA HIS A 293 26.73 11.70 -3.19
C HIS A 293 25.56 10.77 -2.86
N ALA A 294 25.10 10.03 -3.86
CA ALA A 294 24.16 8.92 -3.70
C ALA A 294 24.89 7.62 -4.03
N SER A 295 24.68 6.57 -3.24
CA SER A 295 25.29 5.26 -3.48
C SER A 295 24.22 4.21 -3.79
N ALA A 296 24.52 3.30 -4.72
CA ALA A 296 23.66 2.19 -5.09
C ALA A 296 24.47 0.89 -5.15
N ASP A 297 23.89 -0.20 -4.63
CA ASP A 297 24.40 -1.55 -4.84
C ASP A 297 24.01 -2.03 -6.26
N ILE A 298 25.01 -2.40 -7.05
CA ILE A 298 24.87 -2.88 -8.42
C ILE A 298 25.20 -4.36 -8.58
N SER A 299 25.37 -5.11 -7.48
CA SER A 299 25.64 -6.56 -7.51
C SER A 299 24.60 -7.34 -8.34
N GLY A 300 23.32 -6.98 -8.23
CA GLY A 300 22.24 -7.56 -9.03
C GLY A 300 22.36 -7.25 -10.53
N LEU A 301 22.70 -6.01 -10.89
CA LEU A 301 22.95 -5.62 -12.28
C LEU A 301 24.16 -6.36 -12.85
N ARG A 302 25.24 -6.51 -12.07
CA ARG A 302 26.43 -7.26 -12.47
C ARG A 302 26.16 -8.74 -12.67
N ALA A 303 25.41 -9.36 -11.77
CA ALA A 303 25.01 -10.76 -11.91
C ALA A 303 24.19 -10.98 -13.19
N ALA A 304 23.27 -10.06 -13.51
CA ALA A 304 22.48 -10.12 -14.74
C ALA A 304 23.31 -9.94 -16.02
N LEU A 305 24.47 -9.27 -15.93
CA LEU A 305 25.36 -8.98 -17.05
C LEU A 305 26.58 -9.91 -17.12
N GLY A 306 26.69 -10.92 -16.24
CA GLY A 306 27.87 -11.78 -16.11
C GLY A 306 28.25 -12.57 -17.38
N GLU A 307 27.27 -12.87 -18.25
CA GLU A 307 27.48 -13.51 -19.56
C GLU A 307 27.00 -12.64 -20.74
N ALA A 308 26.71 -11.36 -20.51
CA ALA A 308 26.15 -10.48 -21.53
C ALA A 308 27.21 -10.03 -22.57
N THR A 309 26.77 -9.82 -23.81
CA THR A 309 27.65 -9.26 -24.86
C THR A 309 27.97 -7.78 -24.57
N PRO A 310 29.06 -7.21 -25.13
CA PRO A 310 29.38 -5.79 -24.94
C PRO A 310 28.25 -4.84 -25.34
N GLU A 311 27.46 -5.18 -26.37
CA GLU A 311 26.30 -4.42 -26.80
C GLU A 311 25.16 -4.49 -25.79
N GLN A 312 24.92 -5.66 -25.20
CA GLN A 312 23.93 -5.85 -24.14
C GLN A 312 24.37 -5.13 -22.85
N ILE A 313 25.64 -5.19 -22.49
CA ILE A 313 26.19 -4.43 -21.36
C ILE A 313 25.92 -2.95 -21.58
N ALA A 314 26.37 -2.37 -22.70
CA ALA A 314 26.16 -0.95 -22.99
C ALA A 314 24.67 -0.54 -22.99
N HIS A 315 23.79 -1.36 -23.56
CA HIS A 315 22.35 -1.09 -23.56
C HIS A 315 21.75 -1.07 -22.14
N ASN A 316 22.06 -2.10 -21.34
CA ASN A 316 21.52 -2.24 -20.00
C ASN A 316 22.11 -1.21 -19.03
N THR A 317 23.40 -0.88 -19.13
CA THR A 317 24.00 0.17 -18.29
C THR A 317 23.48 1.55 -18.67
N ALA A 318 23.21 1.82 -19.96
CA ALA A 318 22.57 3.06 -20.41
C ALA A 318 21.13 3.18 -19.90
N GLN A 319 20.37 2.09 -19.94
CA GLN A 319 19.01 2.07 -19.38
C GLN A 319 19.04 2.28 -17.87
N PHE A 320 19.91 1.55 -17.15
CA PHE A 320 20.10 1.70 -15.71
C PHE A 320 20.48 3.14 -15.35
N ALA A 321 21.47 3.74 -16.02
CA ALA A 321 21.87 5.11 -15.77
C ALA A 321 20.73 6.11 -16.00
N ARG A 322 19.95 5.96 -17.09
CA ARG A 322 18.80 6.84 -17.36
C ARG A 322 17.73 6.72 -16.28
N THR A 323 17.34 5.50 -15.94
CA THR A 323 16.32 5.25 -14.91
C THR A 323 16.80 5.74 -13.54
N SER A 324 18.06 5.50 -13.17
CA SER A 324 18.63 6.01 -11.93
C SER A 324 18.71 7.53 -11.90
N VAL A 325 19.10 8.19 -13.00
CA VAL A 325 19.12 9.67 -13.08
C VAL A 325 17.71 10.24 -13.03
N GLU A 326 16.73 9.58 -13.64
CA GLU A 326 15.32 9.96 -13.59
C GLU A 326 14.75 9.80 -12.17
N GLN A 327 15.00 8.67 -11.50
CA GLN A 327 14.64 8.43 -10.10
C GLN A 327 15.36 9.38 -9.15
N LEU A 328 16.65 9.67 -9.36
CA LEU A 328 17.41 10.66 -8.60
C LEU A 328 16.84 12.06 -8.82
N SER A 329 16.39 12.38 -10.03
CA SER A 329 15.71 13.66 -10.35
C SER A 329 14.32 13.74 -9.70
N GLN A 330 13.61 12.62 -9.59
CA GLN A 330 12.34 12.50 -8.85
C GLN A 330 12.55 12.61 -7.33
N ALA A 331 13.60 11.99 -6.79
CA ALA A 331 13.94 11.99 -5.36
C ALA A 331 14.58 13.31 -4.89
N THR A 332 15.38 13.98 -5.73
CA THR A 332 16.00 15.29 -5.43
C THR A 332 15.11 16.48 -5.80
N GLY A 333 13.90 16.26 -6.32
CA GLY A 333 12.97 17.33 -6.64
C GLY A 333 13.44 18.23 -7.79
N GLN A 334 13.96 17.62 -8.86
CA GLN A 334 14.18 18.24 -10.17
C GLN A 334 13.24 17.72 -11.26
N GLY A 335 12.09 17.14 -10.90
CA GLY A 335 10.89 17.30 -11.72
C GLY A 335 10.39 18.74 -11.53
N GLY A 336 10.46 19.57 -12.57
CA GLY A 336 9.92 20.92 -12.55
C GLY A 336 8.54 20.94 -11.90
N GLY A 337 8.31 21.90 -11.01
CA GLY A 337 7.01 22.11 -10.39
C GLY A 337 5.97 22.37 -11.46
N ASP A 338 5.29 21.32 -11.89
CA ASP A 338 4.11 21.49 -12.71
C ASP A 338 2.98 21.88 -11.77
N THR A 339 2.72 23.18 -11.75
CA THR A 339 1.56 23.82 -11.10
C THR A 339 0.32 23.71 -12.00
N ASP A 340 0.31 22.76 -12.94
CA ASP A 340 -0.80 22.58 -13.88
C ASP A 340 -2.04 21.95 -13.22
N GLY A 341 -1.90 21.47 -11.98
CA GLY A 341 -3.03 21.11 -11.10
C GLY A 341 -3.57 22.31 -10.32
N ARG A 342 -4.88 22.35 -10.11
CA ARG A 342 -5.54 23.42 -9.34
C ARG A 342 -5.27 23.24 -7.85
N LEU A 343 -5.03 24.34 -7.15
CA LEU A 343 -4.90 24.28 -5.69
C LEU A 343 -6.28 24.09 -5.06
N ARG A 344 -6.39 23.14 -4.13
CA ARG A 344 -7.59 22.88 -3.31
C ARG A 344 -7.21 22.71 -1.85
N VAL A 345 -8.21 22.63 -0.97
CA VAL A 345 -8.01 22.26 0.43
C VAL A 345 -8.78 21.00 0.78
N ARG A 346 -8.17 20.17 1.62
CA ARG A 346 -8.81 18.97 2.18
C ARG A 346 -8.56 18.91 3.68
N LEU A 347 -9.50 18.30 4.41
CA LEU A 347 -9.34 18.02 5.83
C LEU A 347 -8.79 16.61 6.06
N TYR A 348 -7.92 16.50 7.04
CA TYR A 348 -7.32 15.27 7.52
C TYR A 348 -7.37 15.21 9.05
N PRO A 349 -7.59 14.03 9.64
CA PRO A 349 -7.30 13.84 11.06
C PRO A 349 -5.79 13.92 11.29
N ALA A 350 -5.38 14.31 12.49
CA ALA A 350 -3.96 14.32 12.88
C ALA A 350 -3.27 12.95 12.65
N SER A 351 -4.01 11.84 12.78
CA SER A 351 -3.51 10.48 12.57
C SER A 351 -3.36 10.05 11.11
N ALA A 352 -3.82 10.85 10.14
CA ALA A 352 -3.70 10.51 8.72
C ALA A 352 -2.25 10.57 8.21
N PHE A 353 -1.36 11.23 8.97
CA PHE A 353 0.04 11.38 8.63
C PHE A 353 0.93 10.81 9.74
N PRO A 354 2.06 10.16 9.40
CA PRO A 354 3.09 9.83 10.36
C PRO A 354 3.60 11.07 11.09
N GLU A 355 4.14 10.87 12.30
CA GLU A 355 4.72 11.95 13.10
C GLU A 355 5.80 12.71 12.30
N GLY A 356 5.76 14.04 12.35
CA GLY A 356 6.69 14.93 11.63
C GLY A 356 6.39 15.19 10.15
N VAL A 357 5.47 14.43 9.52
CA VAL A 357 5.13 14.64 8.10
C VAL A 357 4.33 15.93 7.89
N LEU A 358 3.48 16.32 8.83
CA LEU A 358 2.69 17.55 8.73
C LEU A 358 3.56 18.81 8.55
N ASP A 359 4.73 18.87 9.19
CA ASP A 359 5.66 20.02 9.08
C ASP A 359 6.23 20.18 7.66
N SER A 360 6.33 19.08 6.92
CA SER A 360 6.82 19.05 5.54
C SER A 360 5.76 19.45 4.51
N LEU A 361 4.51 19.65 4.91
CA LEU A 361 3.36 19.97 4.05
C LEU A 361 2.84 21.39 4.31
N LEU A 362 2.22 22.00 3.30
CA LEU A 362 1.45 23.23 3.48
C LEU A 362 0.10 22.90 4.13
N THR A 363 0.11 22.85 5.46
CA THR A 363 -1.04 22.49 6.29
C THR A 363 -1.16 23.42 7.49
N ARG A 364 -2.35 23.47 8.10
CA ARG A 364 -2.63 24.19 9.34
C ARG A 364 -3.75 23.51 10.13
N GLU A 365 -3.66 23.56 11.44
CA GLU A 365 -4.75 23.11 12.30
C GLU A 365 -5.89 24.15 12.28
N ILE A 366 -7.12 23.70 12.06
CA ILE A 366 -8.31 24.59 12.03
C ILE A 366 -9.23 24.36 13.22
N ALA A 367 -9.11 23.22 13.88
CA ALA A 367 -9.71 22.87 15.16
C ALA A 367 -8.88 21.73 15.77
N PRO A 368 -8.95 21.47 17.09
CA PRO A 368 -8.19 20.39 17.71
C PRO A 368 -8.32 19.06 16.97
N GLY A 369 -7.20 18.53 16.48
CA GLY A 369 -7.11 17.26 15.75
C GLY A 369 -7.53 17.31 14.28
N LEU A 370 -7.93 18.48 13.77
CA LEU A 370 -8.45 18.67 12.41
C LEU A 370 -7.53 19.59 11.59
N TRP A 371 -6.87 18.99 10.60
CA TRP A 371 -5.85 19.65 9.80
C TRP A 371 -6.36 19.97 8.41
N GLN A 372 -6.25 21.23 8.00
CA GLN A 372 -6.52 21.68 6.66
C GLN A 372 -5.23 21.74 5.85
N THR A 373 -5.15 20.92 4.81
CA THR A 373 -3.97 20.78 3.96
C THR A 373 -4.27 21.30 2.56
N VAL A 374 -3.36 22.11 2.01
CA VAL A 374 -3.40 22.49 0.60
C VAL A 374 -2.97 21.29 -0.24
N VAL A 375 -3.76 20.97 -1.26
CA VAL A 375 -3.51 19.86 -2.18
C VAL A 375 -3.49 20.38 -3.60
N VAL A 376 -2.68 19.75 -4.45
CA VAL A 376 -2.65 19.96 -5.89
C VAL A 376 -3.56 18.92 -6.52
N ASP A 377 -4.67 19.40 -7.06
CA ASP A 377 -5.73 18.67 -7.77
C ASP A 377 -5.41 18.70 -9.27
N ALA A 378 -4.67 17.71 -9.72
CA ALA A 378 -4.42 17.49 -11.14
C ALA A 378 -5.49 16.55 -11.70
N SER A 379 -5.64 16.52 -13.04
CA SER A 379 -6.59 15.62 -13.72
C SER A 379 -6.51 14.19 -13.23
N ASP A 380 -5.31 13.82 -12.77
CA ASP A 380 -4.94 12.49 -12.43
C ASP A 380 -4.51 12.27 -10.98
N SER A 381 -4.45 13.38 -10.24
CA SER A 381 -3.66 13.69 -9.04
C SER A 381 -4.40 14.28 -7.85
N LEU A 382 -4.35 13.74 -6.63
CA LEU A 382 -4.61 14.56 -5.45
C LEU A 382 -3.48 14.43 -4.42
N ARG A 383 -2.62 15.44 -4.39
CA ARG A 383 -1.37 15.37 -3.60
C ARG A 383 -1.27 16.54 -2.64
N PRO A 384 -0.98 16.32 -1.35
CA PRO A 384 -0.60 17.40 -0.44
C PRO A 384 0.56 18.23 -1.02
N LEU A 385 0.42 19.55 -0.97
CA LEU A 385 1.45 20.48 -1.47
C LEU A 385 2.63 20.47 -0.49
N PRO A 386 3.84 20.05 -0.92
CA PRO A 386 5.01 20.10 -0.04
C PRO A 386 5.37 21.55 0.30
N ARG A 387 5.74 21.79 1.56
CA ARG A 387 6.10 23.13 2.06
C ARG A 387 7.25 23.74 1.26
N GLN A 388 8.27 22.95 0.93
CA GLN A 388 9.42 23.40 0.14
C GLN A 388 9.02 23.88 -1.27
N VAL A 389 8.02 23.26 -1.90
CA VAL A 389 7.53 23.66 -3.24
C VAL A 389 6.81 25.00 -3.14
N HIS A 390 5.98 25.17 -2.11
CA HIS A 390 5.31 26.44 -1.82
C HIS A 390 6.29 27.57 -1.52
N GLU A 391 7.30 27.35 -0.67
CA GLU A 391 8.31 28.36 -0.31
C GLU A 391 9.06 28.90 -1.53
N ARG A 392 9.36 28.03 -2.51
CA ARG A 392 9.99 28.44 -3.79
C ARG A 392 9.11 29.35 -4.63
N SER A 393 7.79 29.29 -4.48
CA SER A 393 6.86 30.20 -5.18
C SER A 393 6.98 31.65 -4.68
N GLY A 394 7.51 31.86 -3.47
CA GLY A 394 7.60 33.17 -2.82
C GLY A 394 6.26 33.78 -2.41
N ARG A 395 5.15 33.04 -2.55
CA ARG A 395 3.81 33.49 -2.19
C ARG A 395 3.56 33.30 -0.69
N PRO A 396 2.86 34.22 0.00
CA PRO A 396 2.47 34.02 1.40
C PRO A 396 1.51 32.84 1.57
N ASP A 397 1.64 32.07 2.67
CA ASP A 397 0.74 30.94 2.99
C ASP A 397 -0.74 31.35 2.91
N GLY A 398 -1.09 32.51 3.48
CA GLY A 398 -2.47 33.00 3.48
C GLY A 398 -3.05 33.22 2.09
N GLU A 399 -2.24 33.66 1.12
CA GLU A 399 -2.68 33.85 -0.27
C GLU A 399 -2.97 32.51 -0.93
N VAL A 400 -2.09 31.53 -0.73
CA VAL A 400 -2.21 30.17 -1.28
C VAL A 400 -3.40 29.44 -0.67
N PHE A 401 -3.60 29.55 0.64
CA PHE A 401 -4.81 29.02 1.30
C PHE A 401 -6.08 29.72 0.78
N ALA A 402 -6.07 31.04 0.59
CA ALA A 402 -7.23 31.76 0.08
C ALA A 402 -7.61 31.32 -1.33
N GLU A 403 -6.63 31.15 -2.22
CA GLU A 403 -6.83 30.59 -3.56
C GLU A 403 -7.40 29.17 -3.49
N ALA A 404 -6.76 28.29 -2.72
CA ALA A 404 -7.14 26.89 -2.60
C ALA A 404 -8.54 26.71 -2.00
N VAL A 405 -8.90 27.51 -1.00
CA VAL A 405 -10.26 27.55 -0.42
C VAL A 405 -11.26 28.05 -1.46
N ALA A 406 -10.97 29.16 -2.15
CA ALA A 406 -11.88 29.71 -3.15
C ALA A 406 -12.15 28.74 -4.30
N ALA A 407 -11.11 28.05 -4.77
CA ALA A 407 -11.26 26.98 -5.76
C ALA A 407 -12.11 25.84 -5.21
N SER A 408 -11.85 25.37 -3.99
CA SER A 408 -12.60 24.25 -3.39
C SER A 408 -14.09 24.55 -3.18
N VAL A 409 -14.42 25.75 -2.72
CA VAL A 409 -15.81 26.20 -2.53
C VAL A 409 -16.54 26.41 -3.86
N ALA A 410 -15.81 26.64 -4.96
CA ALA A 410 -16.40 26.76 -6.28
C ALA A 410 -16.89 25.41 -6.85
N GLU A 411 -16.41 24.28 -6.31
CA GLU A 411 -16.87 22.96 -6.73
C GLU A 411 -18.31 22.69 -6.27
N ALA A 412 -19.05 21.99 -7.15
CA ALA A 412 -20.48 21.79 -6.98
C ALA A 412 -20.78 20.76 -5.89
N VAL A 413 -21.68 21.14 -4.99
CA VAL A 413 -22.19 20.26 -3.92
C VAL A 413 -23.70 20.15 -4.00
N GLU A 414 -24.20 19.01 -3.57
CA GLU A 414 -25.62 18.77 -3.36
C GLU A 414 -25.97 19.09 -1.92
N VAL A 415 -27.03 19.89 -1.74
CA VAL A 415 -27.54 20.25 -0.42
C VAL A 415 -28.90 19.61 -0.25
N SER A 416 -29.04 18.85 0.83
CA SER A 416 -30.27 18.15 1.20
C SER A 416 -30.60 18.44 2.66
N GLU A 417 -31.89 18.55 2.97
CA GLU A 417 -32.35 18.85 4.31
C GLU A 417 -33.20 17.70 4.85
N HIS A 418 -32.95 17.36 6.11
CA HIS A 418 -33.64 16.31 6.83
C HIS A 418 -34.11 16.87 8.17
N GLU A 419 -35.37 16.60 8.50
CA GLU A 419 -35.93 16.93 9.81
C GLU A 419 -36.08 15.65 10.63
N VAL A 420 -35.40 15.58 11.78
CA VAL A 420 -35.37 14.41 12.66
C VAL A 420 -35.67 14.89 14.07
N ASP A 421 -36.81 14.46 14.63
CA ASP A 421 -37.28 14.81 15.98
C ASP A 421 -37.16 16.32 16.33
N GLY A 422 -37.50 17.17 15.35
CA GLY A 422 -37.46 18.64 15.49
C GLY A 422 -36.08 19.28 15.31
N ALA A 423 -35.06 18.49 14.98
CA ALA A 423 -33.76 18.98 14.52
C ALA A 423 -33.70 19.02 12.99
N ARG A 424 -33.34 20.19 12.44
CA ARG A 424 -33.09 20.36 11.00
C ARG A 424 -31.61 20.07 10.70
N ILE A 425 -31.31 18.92 10.14
CA ILE A 425 -29.96 18.53 9.71
C ILE A 425 -29.85 18.78 8.21
N VAL A 426 -28.88 19.61 7.84
CA VAL A 426 -28.51 19.89 6.46
C VAL A 426 -27.30 19.05 6.11
N HIS A 427 -27.43 18.21 5.09
CA HIS A 427 -26.36 17.42 4.52
C HIS A 427 -25.87 18.10 3.24
N ILE A 428 -24.60 18.50 3.25
CA ILE A 428 -23.88 19.04 2.10
C ILE A 428 -22.92 17.94 1.64
N GLY A 429 -23.16 17.38 0.46
CA GLY A 429 -22.39 16.29 -0.12
C GLY A 429 -21.82 16.63 -1.49
N GLY A 430 -20.75 15.96 -1.90
CA GLY A 430 -20.14 16.17 -3.22
C GLY A 430 -19.47 14.90 -3.76
N GLN A 431 -19.29 14.84 -5.08
CA GLN A 431 -18.54 13.76 -5.74
C GLN A 431 -17.01 14.00 -5.69
N HIS A 432 -16.56 14.80 -4.74
CA HIS A 432 -15.18 15.26 -4.60
C HIS A 432 -14.82 15.41 -3.12
N PRO A 433 -13.53 15.29 -2.73
CA PRO A 433 -13.13 15.28 -1.32
C PRO A 433 -12.95 16.67 -0.67
N TYR A 434 -13.36 17.74 -1.35
CA TYR A 434 -13.17 19.14 -0.90
C TYR A 434 -14.38 19.73 -0.16
N VAL A 435 -15.38 18.92 0.18
CA VAL A 435 -16.68 19.40 0.69
C VAL A 435 -16.54 20.20 1.99
N ALA A 436 -15.60 19.80 2.84
CA ALA A 436 -15.31 20.51 4.08
C ALA A 436 -14.87 21.98 3.88
N ALA A 437 -14.38 22.36 2.69
CA ALA A 437 -14.06 23.75 2.36
C ALA A 437 -15.28 24.68 2.46
N HIS A 438 -16.50 24.15 2.27
CA HIS A 438 -17.75 24.92 2.38
C HIS A 438 -18.01 25.46 3.79
N ALA A 439 -17.28 25.00 4.83
CA ALA A 439 -17.29 25.63 6.14
C ALA A 439 -16.73 27.08 6.14
N HIS A 440 -15.97 27.47 5.11
CA HIS A 440 -15.47 28.85 4.93
C HIS A 440 -16.55 29.81 4.42
N ASP A 441 -17.65 29.29 3.86
CA ASP A 441 -18.74 30.07 3.25
C ASP A 441 -20.09 29.42 3.59
N LEU A 442 -20.26 29.00 4.84
CA LEU A 442 -21.37 28.12 5.26
C LEU A 442 -22.75 28.80 5.12
N ASP A 443 -22.80 30.12 5.30
CA ASP A 443 -24.02 30.92 5.16
C ASP A 443 -24.52 31.00 3.71
N ARG A 444 -23.67 30.71 2.71
CA ARG A 444 -24.11 30.51 1.32
C ARG A 444 -25.15 29.40 1.20
N HIS A 445 -25.02 28.35 2.01
CA HIS A 445 -25.90 27.17 1.98
C HIS A 445 -27.04 27.28 2.99
N LEU A 446 -26.77 27.85 4.17
CA LEU A 446 -27.69 27.83 5.30
C LEU A 446 -28.45 29.15 5.52
N GLY A 447 -28.07 30.22 4.82
CA GLY A 447 -28.60 31.55 5.02
C GLY A 447 -28.02 32.23 6.27
N ASP A 448 -28.82 33.08 6.92
CA ASP A 448 -28.36 33.84 8.07
C ASP A 448 -28.15 32.97 9.32
N LEU A 449 -26.95 33.04 9.92
CA LEU A 449 -26.52 32.22 11.07
C LEU A 449 -26.12 33.10 12.28
N PRO A 450 -27.06 33.83 12.91
CA PRO A 450 -26.74 34.76 14.00
C PRO A 450 -26.19 34.08 15.26
N HIS A 451 -26.54 32.82 15.49
CA HIS A 451 -26.04 31.97 16.59
C HIS A 451 -25.00 30.94 16.12
N GLY A 452 -24.65 30.97 14.83
CA GLY A 452 -23.76 29.99 14.21
C GLY A 452 -24.49 28.69 13.86
N ALA A 453 -23.73 27.62 13.70
CA ALA A 453 -24.25 26.30 13.38
C ALA A 453 -23.46 25.21 14.11
N LEU A 454 -24.10 24.07 14.37
CA LEU A 454 -23.37 22.83 14.62
C LEU A 454 -22.88 22.31 13.27
N VAL A 455 -21.64 21.85 13.19
CA VAL A 455 -21.08 21.23 11.99
C VAL A 455 -20.30 19.97 12.32
N ALA A 456 -20.29 19.01 11.40
CA ALA A 456 -19.47 17.79 11.46
C ALA A 456 -18.83 17.50 10.10
N PHE A 457 -17.64 16.90 10.14
CA PHE A 457 -16.86 16.53 8.95
C PHE A 457 -16.49 15.04 9.04
N PRO A 458 -17.44 14.11 8.84
CA PRO A 458 -17.18 12.71 9.14
C PRO A 458 -16.31 12.01 8.08
N VAL A 459 -16.46 12.39 6.81
CA VAL A 459 -15.68 11.92 5.64
C VAL A 459 -15.43 13.10 4.67
N PRO A 460 -14.45 13.02 3.75
CA PRO A 460 -14.08 14.14 2.89
C PRO A 460 -15.21 14.70 2.00
N GLU A 461 -16.15 13.83 1.61
CA GLU A 461 -17.27 14.11 0.72
C GLU A 461 -18.52 14.64 1.45
N VAL A 462 -18.48 14.78 2.79
CA VAL A 462 -19.66 15.11 3.60
C VAL A 462 -19.38 16.21 4.60
N LEU A 463 -20.26 17.22 4.62
CA LEU A 463 -20.39 18.20 5.69
C LEU A 463 -21.83 18.16 6.21
N LEU A 464 -21.98 17.88 7.50
CA LEU A 464 -23.26 17.95 8.20
C LEU A 464 -23.38 19.28 8.91
N ALA A 465 -24.55 19.91 8.88
CA ALA A 465 -24.78 21.17 9.56
C ALA A 465 -26.18 21.28 10.18
N HIS A 466 -26.29 22.01 11.28
CA HIS A 466 -27.55 22.43 11.87
C HIS A 466 -27.48 23.91 12.26
N PRO A 467 -28.25 24.80 11.60
CA PRO A 467 -28.34 26.20 11.97
C PRO A 467 -28.91 26.37 13.38
N LEU A 468 -28.15 26.97 14.29
CA LEU A 468 -28.62 27.19 15.66
C LEU A 468 -29.69 28.29 15.68
N GLY A 469 -30.82 27.99 16.32
CA GLY A 469 -32.05 28.79 16.27
C GLY A 469 -33.07 28.32 15.22
N LYS A 470 -32.79 27.21 14.51
CA LYS A 470 -33.71 26.55 13.58
C LYS A 470 -33.98 25.10 14.00
N GLY A 471 -34.90 24.91 14.94
CA GLY A 471 -35.22 23.60 15.51
C GLY A 471 -34.68 23.44 16.94
N HIS A 472 -34.81 22.23 17.50
CA HIS A 472 -34.42 21.96 18.89
C HIS A 472 -32.91 21.68 18.99
N PRO A 473 -32.10 22.54 19.65
CA PRO A 473 -30.64 22.46 19.59
C PRO A 473 -30.06 21.22 20.28
N ILE A 474 -30.68 20.74 21.38
CA ILE A 474 -30.22 19.51 22.06
C ILE A 474 -30.50 18.25 21.23
N ALA A 475 -31.66 18.17 20.57
CA ALA A 475 -31.97 17.06 19.67
C ALA A 475 -31.02 17.06 18.47
N ALA A 476 -30.67 18.24 17.97
CA ALA A 476 -29.68 18.36 16.90
C ALA A 476 -28.30 17.86 17.33
N LEU A 477 -27.83 18.22 18.54
CA LEU A 477 -26.58 17.67 19.09
C LEU A 477 -26.63 16.14 19.15
N ASP A 478 -27.70 15.54 19.69
CA ASP A 478 -27.82 14.09 19.81
C ASP A 478 -27.76 13.39 18.44
N HIS A 479 -28.64 13.81 17.52
CA HIS A 479 -28.74 13.17 16.21
C HIS A 479 -27.51 13.40 15.34
N MET A 480 -26.94 14.61 15.34
CA MET A 480 -25.75 14.87 14.55
C MET A 480 -24.54 14.08 15.05
N GLN A 481 -24.37 13.87 16.37
CA GLN A 481 -23.31 12.99 16.89
C GLN A 481 -23.48 11.56 16.38
N GLN A 482 -24.68 10.99 16.49
CA GLN A 482 -24.97 9.62 16.04
C GLN A 482 -24.74 9.45 14.53
N VAL A 483 -25.17 10.44 13.73
CA VAL A 483 -24.99 10.41 12.27
C VAL A 483 -23.51 10.55 11.91
N ALA A 484 -22.78 11.47 12.54
CA ALA A 484 -21.35 11.66 12.31
C ALA A 484 -20.54 10.41 12.65
N GLU A 485 -20.80 9.78 13.81
CA GLU A 485 -20.18 8.51 14.21
C GLU A 485 -20.40 7.41 13.17
N ARG A 486 -21.63 7.30 12.64
CA ARG A 486 -21.95 6.30 11.62
C ARG A 486 -21.22 6.55 10.30
N PHE A 487 -21.20 7.79 9.81
CA PHE A 487 -20.45 8.13 8.60
C PHE A 487 -18.95 7.87 8.76
N THR A 488 -18.39 8.15 9.94
CA THR A 488 -16.97 7.88 10.23
C THR A 488 -16.69 6.38 10.32
N ALA A 489 -17.61 5.57 10.85
CA ALA A 489 -17.45 4.12 10.94
C ALA A 489 -17.57 3.40 9.58
N ASP A 490 -18.50 3.87 8.74
CA ASP A 490 -18.84 3.22 7.46
C ASP A 490 -18.05 3.83 6.27
N GLY A 491 -17.33 4.94 6.47
CA GLY A 491 -16.76 5.77 5.42
C GLY A 491 -15.31 5.45 5.04
N ASP A 492 -14.97 5.65 3.76
CA ASP A 492 -13.57 5.66 3.30
C ASP A 492 -12.86 6.93 3.79
N LYS A 493 -11.63 6.79 4.30
CA LYS A 493 -10.78 7.88 4.84
C LYS A 493 -11.52 8.79 5.84
N PRO A 494 -11.95 8.25 7.00
CA PRO A 494 -12.65 9.03 8.01
C PRO A 494 -11.87 10.28 8.43
N VAL A 495 -12.60 11.39 8.61
CA VAL A 495 -12.03 12.67 9.05
C VAL A 495 -12.25 12.85 10.54
N SER A 496 -13.50 13.08 11.00
CA SER A 496 -13.80 13.17 12.43
C SER A 496 -15.29 13.06 12.72
N ALA A 497 -15.66 12.27 13.74
CA ALA A 497 -17.02 12.24 14.29
C ALA A 497 -17.32 13.44 15.22
N GLN A 498 -16.31 14.24 15.57
CA GLN A 498 -16.46 15.39 16.48
C GLN A 498 -17.38 16.46 15.87
N LEU A 499 -18.32 16.96 16.67
CA LEU A 499 -19.08 18.17 16.33
C LEU A 499 -18.30 19.43 16.70
N TYR A 500 -18.49 20.45 15.90
CA TYR A 500 -17.93 21.77 16.14
C TYR A 500 -19.06 22.81 16.09
N TRP A 501 -19.00 23.78 17.00
CA TRP A 501 -19.75 25.02 16.85
C TRP A 501 -18.99 25.91 15.86
N TRP A 502 -19.59 26.10 14.70
CA TRP A 502 -19.20 27.14 13.77
C TRP A 502 -19.66 28.48 14.36
N HIS A 503 -18.73 29.22 14.94
CA HIS A 503 -19.03 30.45 15.67
C HIS A 503 -19.40 31.59 14.69
N PRO A 504 -20.39 32.46 15.00
CA PRO A 504 -20.83 33.56 14.12
C PRO A 504 -19.70 34.47 13.63
N GLY A 505 -18.64 34.62 14.43
CA GLY A 505 -17.45 35.39 14.08
C GLY A 505 -16.71 34.87 12.84
N SER A 506 -17.00 33.65 12.37
CA SER A 506 -16.47 33.09 11.14
C SER A 506 -16.87 33.91 9.90
N ARG A 507 -18.04 34.55 9.90
CA ARG A 507 -18.59 35.31 8.75
C ARG A 507 -17.78 36.54 8.39
N SER A 508 -17.16 37.16 9.40
CA SER A 508 -16.38 38.38 9.24
C SER A 508 -14.90 38.12 8.95
N ARG A 509 -14.49 36.86 8.82
CA ARG A 509 -13.09 36.50 8.58
C ARG A 509 -12.75 36.64 7.09
N ASP A 510 -11.52 37.07 6.82
CA ASP A 510 -11.01 37.18 5.45
C ASP A 510 -11.00 35.81 4.76
N ARG A 511 -11.23 35.81 3.43
CA ARG A 511 -11.15 34.58 2.62
C ARG A 511 -9.81 33.89 2.83
N GLY A 512 -9.87 32.59 3.12
CA GLY A 512 -8.68 31.80 3.41
C GLY A 512 -8.23 31.83 4.86
N THR A 513 -8.85 32.62 5.76
CA THR A 513 -8.68 32.46 7.20
C THR A 513 -9.54 31.28 7.69
N PRO A 514 -9.05 30.40 8.58
CA PRO A 514 -9.88 29.30 9.10
C PRO A 514 -11.18 29.80 9.72
N PRO A 515 -12.30 29.08 9.53
CA PRO A 515 -13.50 29.31 10.33
C PRO A 515 -13.19 29.09 11.82
N ASP A 516 -13.94 29.78 12.68
CA ASP A 516 -13.88 29.60 14.14
C ASP A 516 -14.72 28.37 14.50
N LEU A 517 -14.04 27.21 14.58
CA LEU A 517 -14.63 25.91 14.89
C LEU A 517 -14.26 25.52 16.32
N ARG A 518 -15.27 25.48 17.20
CA ARG A 518 -15.07 25.15 18.62
C ARG A 518 -15.62 23.76 18.91
N PRO A 519 -14.84 22.79 19.42
CA PRO A 519 -15.35 21.46 19.71
C PRO A 519 -16.52 21.51 20.69
N VAL A 520 -17.63 20.87 20.34
CA VAL A 520 -18.81 20.77 21.19
C VAL A 520 -19.38 19.37 21.13
N GLY A 521 -20.13 19.00 22.15
CA GLY A 521 -20.87 17.74 22.19
C GLY A 521 -21.82 17.74 23.37
N ALA A 522 -22.56 16.66 23.52
CA ALA A 522 -23.40 16.43 24.67
C ALA A 522 -23.45 14.96 25.05
N ARG A 523 -23.45 14.70 26.36
CA ARG A 523 -23.89 13.43 26.93
C ARG A 523 -25.33 13.60 27.38
N ILE A 524 -26.24 12.89 26.73
CA ILE A 524 -27.67 12.99 26.97
C ILE A 524 -28.13 11.70 27.64
N ASP A 525 -28.66 11.83 28.85
CA ASP A 525 -29.30 10.75 29.58
C ASP A 525 -30.82 10.90 29.43
N HIS A 526 -31.39 10.07 28.56
CA HIS A 526 -32.82 10.06 28.26
C HIS A 526 -33.66 9.54 29.44
N GLU A 527 -33.10 8.70 30.32
CA GLU A 527 -33.81 8.16 31.48
C GLU A 527 -33.95 9.22 32.58
N ASN A 528 -32.86 9.94 32.87
CA ASN A 528 -32.82 10.98 33.89
C ASN A 528 -33.18 12.37 33.35
N ARG A 529 -33.42 12.50 32.04
CA ARG A 529 -33.69 13.78 31.34
C ARG A 529 -32.62 14.84 31.63
N SER A 530 -31.37 14.43 31.69
CA SER A 530 -30.24 15.32 31.94
C SER A 530 -29.35 15.44 30.70
N VAL A 531 -28.83 16.64 30.50
CA VAL A 531 -27.92 16.97 29.40
C VAL A 531 -26.66 17.56 30.00
N GLU A 532 -25.52 16.93 29.72
CA GLU A 532 -24.19 17.44 30.07
C GLU A 532 -23.49 17.87 28.79
N LEU A 533 -23.18 19.15 28.65
CA LEU A 533 -22.46 19.67 27.49
C LEU A 533 -20.97 19.33 27.60
N LEU A 534 -20.42 18.77 26.53
CA LEU A 534 -19.01 18.44 26.37
C LEU A 534 -18.35 19.53 25.53
N THR A 535 -17.99 20.63 26.16
CA THR A 535 -17.28 21.75 25.51
C THR A 535 -16.33 22.41 26.49
N SER A 536 -15.19 22.89 25.99
CA SER A 536 -14.29 23.78 26.74
C SER A 536 -14.61 25.26 26.54
N ASP A 537 -15.60 25.58 25.70
CA ASP A 537 -16.00 26.94 25.37
C ASP A 537 -17.06 27.47 26.35
N GLU A 538 -16.76 28.62 26.97
CA GLU A 538 -17.63 29.23 27.98
C GLU A 538 -18.83 29.98 27.39
N GLU A 539 -18.80 30.31 26.08
CA GLU A 539 -19.86 31.07 25.41
C GLU A 539 -20.97 30.16 24.87
N PHE A 540 -20.61 28.93 24.46
CA PHE A 540 -21.53 27.99 23.81
C PHE A 540 -22.70 27.59 24.72
N GLY A 541 -22.43 27.25 25.99
CA GLY A 541 -23.47 26.82 26.93
C GLY A 541 -24.55 27.89 27.17
N PRO A 542 -24.20 29.12 27.56
CA PRO A 542 -25.15 30.22 27.71
C PRO A 542 -25.92 30.53 26.42
N MET A 543 -25.24 30.51 25.26
CA MET A 543 -25.88 30.71 23.96
C MET A 543 -26.91 29.61 23.68
N LEU A 544 -26.56 28.34 23.87
CA LEU A 544 -27.46 27.21 23.67
C LEU A 544 -28.69 27.29 24.59
N ALA A 545 -28.49 27.65 25.86
CA ALA A 545 -29.58 27.83 26.82
C ALA A 545 -30.56 28.94 26.40
N SER A 546 -30.07 30.01 25.75
CA SER A 546 -30.91 31.10 25.25
C SER A 546 -31.83 30.70 24.09
N LEU A 547 -31.54 29.56 23.43
CA LEU A 547 -32.33 29.02 22.33
C LEU A 547 -33.36 27.97 22.78
N VAL A 548 -33.22 27.46 24.02
CA VAL A 548 -34.12 26.46 24.61
C VAL A 548 -35.21 27.12 25.47
N GLY A 549 -34.94 28.32 25.98
CA GLY A 549 -35.92 29.16 26.70
C GLY A 549 -36.83 29.93 25.75
#